data_AF-A0A7C6TZ64-F1
#
_entry.id   AF-A0A7C6TZ64-F1
#
_cell.length_a   1.000
_cell.length_b   1.000
_cell.length_c   1.000
_cell.angle_alpha   90.00
_cell.angle_beta   90.00
_cell.angle_gamma   90.00
#
_symmetry.space_group_name_H-M   'P 1'
#
loop_
_entity.id
_entity.type
_entity.pdbx_description
1 polymer ?
#
loop_
_entity_poly.entity_id
_entity_poly.type
_entity_poly.pdbx_seq_one_letter_code
_entity_poly.pdbx_strand_id
1 'polypeptide(L)'
;LEKADQVYIMGHNQTDLDSFGAMIATLKMALTTPDLAVYLIVDPEKVDVTTSEVYKHLVSNDHLAIKHMITTQEALQRKTKDTLLFILDTQNPQIVHSPELLNLNLQLAVVDHHRGNELSIQGDFSYVDPSASSTIELMMELFSFFPREIELDSLEATIMYGGIILDTNTFTYRTNARTFEVASKLKDYGADTMMVKTWLRNDLDRIIKQNELLSKVEIYLDRFAIVKTEEVFNDRTFIAQVSESLLDIKDIDASFTIVNFADQTVGISARSYGAINVQLLMEEMGGGGHLSSAATQIKDVSVHDAYLQLKHILELEYGGDNTPMKVILLEDVRGKGKKDQVVELAGGYANYLISKKQAVIANEENLKKLEEKKEAERKEAEKYLELMKKLASEIEGKSITLPINIGADGKRFGSITTKQIVEVFQEKHGVMIDRRKLELATDINSAGIYPVVVNLDKGVKATFEVNIIERRE
;
A
#
# COMPACT_ATOMS: atom_id res chain seq x y z
N LEU A 1 -19.17 -19.92 -0.29
CA LEU A 1 -19.70 -20.81 0.76
C LEU A 1 -20.40 -22.04 0.18
N GLU A 2 -21.54 -21.93 -0.51
CA GLU A 2 -22.30 -23.11 -0.98
C GLU A 2 -21.59 -24.04 -1.98
N LYS A 3 -20.50 -23.57 -2.62
CA LYS A 3 -19.67 -24.37 -3.53
C LYS A 3 -18.52 -25.11 -2.82
N ALA A 4 -18.27 -24.79 -1.56
CA ALA A 4 -17.17 -25.36 -0.79
C ALA A 4 -17.66 -26.56 0.02
N ASP A 5 -16.78 -27.55 0.23
CA ASP A 5 -17.02 -28.67 1.15
C ASP A 5 -16.55 -28.34 2.57
N GLN A 6 -15.52 -27.49 2.68
CA GLN A 6 -15.06 -26.93 3.94
C GLN A 6 -14.52 -25.52 3.78
N VAL A 7 -14.53 -24.77 4.89
CA VAL A 7 -14.02 -23.40 4.98
C VAL A 7 -12.92 -23.33 6.03
N TYR A 8 -11.77 -22.79 5.63
CA TYR A 8 -10.70 -22.37 6.53
C TYR A 8 -10.75 -20.87 6.69
N ILE A 9 -10.61 -20.38 7.92
CA ILE A 9 -10.72 -18.97 8.25
C ILE A 9 -9.44 -18.59 9.00
N MET A 10 -8.66 -17.66 8.46
CA MET A 10 -7.45 -17.16 9.09
C MET A 10 -7.37 -15.63 9.04
N GLY A 11 -6.70 -15.06 10.02
CA GLY A 11 -6.33 -13.66 10.06
C GLY A 11 -4.87 -13.43 9.66
N HIS A 12 -4.28 -12.36 10.21
CA HIS A 12 -2.83 -12.15 10.17
C HIS A 12 -2.11 -12.85 11.35
N ASN A 13 -0.80 -13.00 11.22
CA ASN A 13 0.12 -13.38 12.29
C ASN A 13 0.17 -12.28 13.35
N GLN A 14 0.40 -12.63 14.61
CA GLN A 14 0.08 -11.78 15.77
C GLN A 14 -1.40 -11.36 15.74
N THR A 15 -2.29 -12.35 15.57
CA THR A 15 -3.74 -12.15 15.45
C THR A 15 -4.26 -11.34 16.65
N ASP A 16 -4.80 -10.15 16.36
CA ASP A 16 -5.36 -9.26 17.36
C ASP A 16 -6.90 -9.42 17.46
N LEU A 17 -7.55 -8.53 18.21
CA LEU A 17 -8.99 -8.62 18.43
C LEU A 17 -9.83 -8.25 17.20
N ASP A 18 -9.36 -7.39 16.27
CA ASP A 18 -10.10 -7.15 15.04
C ASP A 18 -10.04 -8.39 14.16
N SER A 19 -8.83 -8.86 13.91
CA SER A 19 -8.58 -10.08 13.14
C SER A 19 -9.35 -11.28 13.70
N PHE A 20 -9.24 -11.52 15.01
CA PHE A 20 -9.92 -12.65 15.66
C PHE A 20 -11.45 -12.46 15.75
N GLY A 21 -11.92 -11.24 15.98
CA GLY A 21 -13.36 -10.94 15.96
C GLY A 21 -13.97 -11.12 14.57
N ALA A 22 -13.27 -10.72 13.51
CA ALA A 22 -13.67 -10.98 12.13
C ALA A 22 -13.67 -12.48 11.81
N MET A 23 -12.70 -13.25 12.34
CA MET A 23 -12.67 -14.71 12.23
C MET A 23 -13.91 -15.33 12.88
N ILE A 24 -14.28 -14.90 14.09
CA ILE A 24 -15.51 -15.34 14.77
C ILE A 24 -16.75 -14.96 13.95
N ALA A 25 -16.84 -13.73 13.44
CA ALA A 25 -17.95 -13.32 12.59
C ALA A 25 -18.10 -14.22 11.35
N THR A 26 -16.99 -14.54 10.70
CA THR A 26 -16.95 -15.42 9.52
C THR A 26 -17.33 -16.85 9.87
N LEU A 27 -16.90 -17.36 11.03
CA LEU A 27 -17.32 -18.67 11.54
C LEU A 27 -18.84 -18.71 11.67
N LYS A 28 -19.45 -17.70 12.31
CA LYS A 28 -20.89 -17.64 12.53
C LYS A 28 -21.67 -17.53 11.23
N MET A 29 -21.20 -16.71 10.29
CA MET A 29 -21.76 -16.67 8.94
C MET A 29 -21.69 -18.03 8.23
N ALA A 30 -20.53 -18.68 8.25
CA ALA A 30 -20.33 -19.95 7.54
C ALA A 30 -21.13 -21.11 8.16
N LEU A 31 -21.28 -21.16 9.48
CA LEU A 31 -22.06 -22.19 10.19
C LEU A 31 -23.57 -22.16 9.88
N THR A 32 -24.08 -21.06 9.33
CA THR A 32 -25.47 -21.03 8.82
C THR A 32 -25.66 -21.87 7.56
N THR A 33 -24.56 -22.30 6.91
CA THR A 33 -24.58 -23.17 5.72
C THR A 33 -24.61 -24.64 6.17
N PRO A 34 -25.58 -25.46 5.73
CA PRO A 34 -25.77 -26.80 6.23
C PRO A 34 -24.68 -27.71 5.63
N ASP A 35 -24.27 -28.72 6.39
CA ASP A 35 -23.27 -29.73 5.99
C ASP A 35 -21.88 -29.16 5.65
N LEU A 36 -21.64 -27.87 5.88
CA LEU A 36 -20.36 -27.21 5.64
C LEU A 36 -19.44 -27.39 6.86
N ALA A 37 -18.27 -27.99 6.65
CA ALA A 37 -17.25 -28.05 7.70
C ALA A 37 -16.52 -26.71 7.79
N VAL A 38 -16.52 -26.07 8.96
CA VAL A 38 -15.93 -24.74 9.16
C VAL A 38 -14.86 -24.80 10.22
N TYR A 39 -13.69 -24.23 9.92
CA TYR A 39 -12.53 -24.24 10.81
C TYR A 39 -11.86 -22.88 10.91
N LEU A 40 -11.59 -22.47 12.15
CA LEU A 40 -10.69 -21.36 12.48
C LEU A 40 -9.26 -21.88 12.52
N ILE A 41 -8.35 -21.24 11.80
CA ILE A 41 -6.92 -21.58 11.83
C ILE A 41 -6.28 -20.76 12.94
N VAL A 42 -5.90 -21.42 14.03
CA VAL A 42 -5.34 -20.78 15.22
C VAL A 42 -4.15 -21.58 15.73
N ASP A 43 -2.96 -21.04 15.50
CA ASP A 43 -1.72 -21.44 16.15
C ASP A 43 -1.50 -20.54 17.39
N PRO A 44 -1.61 -21.05 18.64
CA PRO A 44 -1.61 -20.21 19.84
C PRO A 44 -0.38 -19.30 20.01
N GLU A 45 0.77 -19.69 19.48
CA GLU A 45 2.01 -18.90 19.50
C GLU A 45 2.01 -17.71 18.54
N LYS A 46 1.07 -17.66 17.60
CA LYS A 46 0.90 -16.59 16.61
C LYS A 46 -0.25 -15.64 16.94
N VAL A 47 -0.87 -15.80 18.10
CA VAL A 47 -1.92 -14.92 18.61
C VAL A 47 -1.28 -13.86 19.51
N ASP A 48 -1.79 -12.62 19.47
CA ASP A 48 -1.27 -11.58 20.36
C ASP A 48 -1.58 -11.85 21.85
N VAL A 49 -0.99 -11.07 22.74
CA VAL A 49 -1.14 -11.27 24.20
C VAL A 49 -2.58 -11.08 24.66
N THR A 50 -3.28 -10.07 24.15
CA THR A 50 -4.67 -9.74 24.50
C THR A 50 -5.63 -10.84 24.07
N THR A 51 -5.49 -11.26 22.82
CA THR A 51 -6.29 -12.29 22.16
C THR A 51 -5.98 -13.66 22.75
N SER A 52 -4.76 -13.89 23.25
CA SER A 52 -4.42 -15.08 24.04
C SER A 52 -5.25 -15.18 25.34
N GLU A 53 -5.49 -14.06 26.03
CA GLU A 53 -6.37 -14.04 27.21
C GLU A 53 -7.84 -14.31 26.84
N VAL A 54 -8.30 -13.77 25.71
CA VAL A 54 -9.63 -14.09 25.16
C VAL A 54 -9.74 -15.57 24.80
N TYR A 55 -8.74 -16.14 24.15
CA TYR A 55 -8.68 -17.55 23.81
C TYR A 55 -8.76 -18.44 25.06
N LYS A 56 -7.99 -18.13 26.11
CA LYS A 56 -8.06 -18.84 27.41
C LYS A 56 -9.46 -18.74 28.03
N HIS A 57 -10.12 -17.58 27.89
CA HIS A 57 -11.48 -17.39 28.35
C HIS A 57 -12.47 -18.26 27.58
N LEU A 58 -12.37 -18.34 26.25
CA LEU A 58 -13.19 -19.22 25.42
C LEU A 58 -13.01 -20.70 25.79
N VAL A 59 -11.77 -21.14 26.00
CA VAL A 59 -11.45 -22.51 26.44
C VAL A 59 -12.06 -22.80 27.81
N SER A 60 -11.92 -21.88 28.76
CA SER A 60 -12.43 -22.07 30.13
C SER A 60 -13.95 -22.16 30.20
N ASN A 61 -14.66 -21.62 29.20
CA ASN A 61 -16.12 -21.65 29.10
C ASN A 61 -16.67 -22.76 28.18
N ASP A 62 -15.83 -23.69 27.67
CA ASP A 62 -16.20 -24.69 26.64
C ASP A 62 -16.96 -24.07 25.45
N HIS A 63 -16.51 -22.90 25.00
CA HIS A 63 -17.20 -22.15 23.97
C HIS A 63 -17.21 -22.91 22.62
N LEU A 64 -18.31 -22.84 21.87
CA LEU A 64 -18.49 -23.55 20.59
C LEU A 64 -17.33 -23.29 19.62
N ALA A 65 -16.87 -22.04 19.52
CA ALA A 65 -15.76 -21.66 18.64
C ALA A 65 -14.50 -22.52 18.83
N ILE A 66 -14.20 -22.98 20.05
CA ILE A 66 -13.03 -23.85 20.33
C ILE A 66 -13.13 -25.18 19.58
N LYS A 67 -14.34 -25.71 19.42
CA LYS A 67 -14.59 -26.98 18.70
C LYS A 67 -14.34 -26.87 17.20
N HIS A 68 -14.26 -25.64 16.68
CA HIS A 68 -13.95 -25.33 15.29
C HIS A 68 -12.50 -24.87 15.10
N MET A 69 -11.68 -24.77 16.14
CA MET A 69 -10.29 -24.35 16.00
C MET A 69 -9.39 -25.54 15.67
N ILE A 70 -8.53 -25.36 14.66
CA ILE A 70 -7.48 -26.30 14.30
C ILE A 70 -6.17 -25.54 14.06
N THR A 71 -5.06 -26.24 14.22
CA THR A 71 -3.73 -25.69 13.90
C THR A 71 -3.49 -25.66 12.40
N THR A 72 -2.51 -24.87 11.97
CA THR A 72 -2.02 -24.86 10.58
C THR A 72 -1.65 -26.27 10.10
N GLN A 73 -1.01 -27.07 10.96
CA GLN A 73 -0.58 -28.42 10.61
C GLN A 73 -1.75 -29.37 10.37
N GLU A 74 -2.81 -29.26 11.16
CA GLU A 74 -4.03 -30.05 10.97
C GLU A 74 -4.78 -29.62 9.70
N ALA A 75 -4.87 -28.33 9.42
CA ALA A 75 -5.48 -27.81 8.20
C ALA A 75 -4.77 -28.31 6.94
N LEU A 76 -3.43 -28.32 6.94
CA LEU A 76 -2.63 -28.83 5.83
C LEU A 76 -2.90 -30.31 5.51
N GLN A 77 -3.29 -31.11 6.51
CA GLN A 77 -3.60 -32.53 6.37
C GLN A 77 -5.06 -32.79 5.96
N ARG A 78 -5.99 -31.91 6.35
CA ARG A 78 -7.43 -32.07 6.12
C ARG A 78 -7.94 -31.42 4.84
N LYS A 79 -7.13 -30.61 4.17
CA LYS A 79 -7.54 -29.86 2.98
C LYS A 79 -8.12 -30.76 1.88
N THR A 80 -9.05 -30.20 1.14
CA THR A 80 -9.65 -30.80 -0.06
C THR A 80 -9.50 -29.83 -1.22
N LYS A 81 -9.81 -30.28 -2.43
CA LYS A 81 -9.77 -29.43 -3.63
C LYS A 81 -10.78 -28.28 -3.56
N ASP A 82 -11.91 -28.51 -2.90
CA ASP A 82 -13.03 -27.57 -2.86
C ASP A 82 -13.05 -26.76 -1.55
N THR A 83 -11.93 -26.74 -0.82
CA THR A 83 -11.74 -25.90 0.36
C THR A 83 -11.68 -24.43 -0.03
N LEU A 84 -12.46 -23.60 0.66
CA LEU A 84 -12.42 -22.15 0.59
C LEU A 84 -11.63 -21.58 1.77
N LEU A 85 -10.63 -20.72 1.49
CA LEU A 85 -9.84 -20.04 2.50
C LEU A 85 -10.28 -18.57 2.61
N PHE A 86 -10.83 -18.19 3.75
CA PHE A 86 -11.05 -16.80 4.15
C PHE A 86 -9.78 -16.23 4.79
N ILE A 87 -9.39 -15.05 4.31
CA ILE A 87 -8.28 -14.25 4.81
C ILE A 87 -8.85 -12.93 5.27
N LEU A 88 -8.71 -12.66 6.57
CA LEU A 88 -9.34 -11.55 7.23
C LEU A 88 -8.30 -10.59 7.77
N ASP A 89 -8.59 -9.30 7.67
CA ASP A 89 -7.79 -8.23 8.24
C ASP A 89 -6.34 -8.15 7.73
N THR A 90 -6.10 -8.75 6.56
CA THR A 90 -4.87 -8.53 5.83
C THR A 90 -4.99 -8.95 4.37
N GLN A 91 -4.32 -8.19 3.51
CA GLN A 91 -4.01 -8.59 2.15
C GLN A 91 -2.53 -8.91 1.96
N ASN A 92 -1.70 -8.82 2.99
CA ASN A 92 -0.25 -8.98 2.83
C ASN A 92 0.17 -10.44 3.07
N PRO A 93 0.68 -11.15 2.03
CA PRO A 93 1.02 -12.56 2.12
C PRO A 93 2.17 -12.87 3.08
N GLN A 94 2.96 -11.88 3.48
CA GLN A 94 4.07 -12.07 4.41
C GLN A 94 3.63 -12.08 5.87
N ILE A 95 2.43 -11.56 6.17
CA ILE A 95 1.93 -11.43 7.54
C ILE A 95 0.65 -12.22 7.76
N VAL A 96 0.18 -13.05 6.82
CA VAL A 96 -0.94 -13.96 7.12
C VAL A 96 -0.57 -14.94 8.24
N HIS A 97 -1.57 -15.43 8.96
CA HIS A 97 -1.36 -16.38 10.06
C HIS A 97 -0.66 -17.67 9.59
N SER A 98 -1.05 -18.19 8.42
CA SER A 98 -0.37 -19.32 7.77
C SER A 98 -0.02 -19.01 6.31
N PRO A 99 1.24 -18.65 6.03
CA PRO A 99 1.76 -18.58 4.67
C PRO A 99 1.73 -19.94 3.96
N GLU A 100 1.78 -21.05 4.71
CA GLU A 100 1.72 -22.42 4.17
C GLU A 100 0.39 -22.70 3.48
N LEU A 101 -0.72 -22.19 4.03
CA LEU A 101 -2.05 -22.33 3.43
C LEU A 101 -2.20 -21.50 2.14
N LEU A 102 -1.49 -20.38 1.99
CA LEU A 102 -1.47 -19.59 0.74
C LEU A 102 -0.80 -20.32 -0.42
N ASN A 103 0.18 -21.19 -0.11
CA ASN A 103 0.87 -21.98 -1.13
C ASN A 103 0.00 -23.12 -1.68
N LEU A 104 -1.18 -23.33 -1.09
CA LEU A 104 -2.17 -24.25 -1.60
C LEU A 104 -3.02 -23.55 -2.65
N ASN A 105 -3.26 -24.22 -3.76
CA ASN A 105 -4.13 -23.72 -4.83
C ASN A 105 -5.62 -23.87 -4.44
N LEU A 106 -6.04 -23.15 -3.40
CA LEU A 106 -7.40 -23.11 -2.87
C LEU A 106 -8.20 -21.93 -3.44
N GLN A 107 -9.52 -21.98 -3.30
CA GLN A 107 -10.33 -20.78 -3.52
C GLN A 107 -10.12 -19.80 -2.38
N LEU A 108 -10.01 -18.51 -2.70
CA LEU A 108 -9.66 -17.46 -1.75
C LEU A 108 -10.78 -16.43 -1.62
N ALA A 109 -11.13 -16.09 -0.38
CA ALA A 109 -11.96 -14.93 -0.05
C ALA A 109 -11.16 -13.99 0.85
N VAL A 110 -11.07 -12.72 0.50
CA VAL A 110 -10.30 -11.72 1.25
C VAL A 110 -11.24 -10.61 1.73
N VAL A 111 -11.19 -10.29 3.03
CA VAL A 111 -11.90 -9.14 3.62
C VAL A 111 -10.90 -8.34 4.46
N ASP A 112 -10.70 -7.07 4.13
CA ASP A 112 -9.66 -6.25 4.76
C ASP A 112 -10.00 -4.76 4.70
N HIS A 113 -9.64 -4.00 5.72
CA HIS A 113 -9.81 -2.55 5.77
C HIS A 113 -8.49 -1.78 5.53
N HIS A 114 -7.40 -2.47 5.16
CA HIS A 114 -6.14 -1.83 4.80
C HIS A 114 -6.08 -1.45 3.31
N ARG A 115 -5.29 -0.43 2.99
CA ARG A 115 -4.95 -0.11 1.60
C ARG A 115 -4.05 -1.20 1.03
N GLY A 116 -4.49 -1.83 -0.05
CA GLY A 116 -3.68 -2.78 -0.79
C GLY A 116 -2.48 -2.15 -1.51
N ASN A 117 -1.56 -2.99 -1.96
CA ASN A 117 -0.44 -2.66 -2.82
C ASN A 117 -0.30 -3.72 -3.93
N GLU A 118 0.72 -3.62 -4.79
CA GLU A 118 0.93 -4.56 -5.90
C GLU A 118 1.18 -6.01 -5.45
N LEU A 119 1.56 -6.24 -4.20
CA LEU A 119 1.81 -7.54 -3.59
C LEU A 119 0.60 -8.09 -2.83
N SER A 120 -0.52 -7.36 -2.81
CA SER A 120 -1.74 -7.78 -2.12
C SER A 120 -2.32 -9.06 -2.69
N ILE A 121 -2.72 -9.97 -1.80
CA ILE A 121 -3.40 -11.23 -2.12
C ILE A 121 -4.66 -10.91 -2.93
N GLN A 122 -4.80 -11.55 -4.08
CA GLN A 122 -5.99 -11.46 -4.93
C GLN A 122 -6.90 -12.65 -4.63
N GLY A 123 -8.03 -12.40 -3.98
CA GLY A 123 -9.07 -13.40 -3.76
C GLY A 123 -9.94 -13.65 -5.00
N ASP A 124 -10.55 -14.83 -5.10
CA ASP A 124 -11.69 -15.07 -5.99
C ASP A 124 -12.90 -14.19 -5.60
N PHE A 125 -12.99 -13.86 -4.32
CA PHE A 125 -13.83 -12.81 -3.76
C PHE A 125 -12.97 -11.87 -2.91
N SER A 126 -13.10 -10.57 -3.12
CA SER A 126 -12.39 -9.55 -2.32
C SER A 126 -13.35 -8.45 -1.93
N TYR A 127 -13.46 -8.16 -0.64
CA TYR A 127 -14.18 -7.01 -0.10
C TYR A 127 -13.22 -6.15 0.74
N VAL A 128 -12.74 -5.07 0.13
CA VAL A 128 -11.71 -4.21 0.70
C VAL A 128 -12.19 -2.77 0.72
N ASP A 129 -12.27 -2.18 1.91
CA ASP A 129 -12.67 -0.78 2.08
C ASP A 129 -11.76 -0.07 3.10
N PRO A 130 -10.78 0.71 2.61
CA PRO A 130 -9.84 1.45 3.46
C PRO A 130 -10.46 2.58 4.30
N SER A 131 -11.74 2.86 4.14
CA SER A 131 -12.46 3.85 4.94
C SER A 131 -13.17 3.26 6.16
N ALA A 132 -13.30 1.93 6.21
CA ALA A 132 -13.92 1.23 7.34
C ALA A 132 -13.02 1.26 8.57
N SER A 133 -13.65 1.24 9.75
CA SER A 133 -12.89 1.32 10.99
C SER A 133 -12.05 0.09 11.27
N SER A 134 -12.55 -1.08 10.85
CA SER A 134 -12.08 -2.41 11.23
C SER A 134 -12.66 -3.46 10.26
N THR A 135 -12.06 -4.63 10.18
CA THR A 135 -12.58 -5.77 9.39
C THR A 135 -13.90 -6.29 9.97
N ILE A 136 -14.11 -6.16 11.28
CA ILE A 136 -15.41 -6.47 11.91
C ILE A 136 -16.55 -5.58 11.37
N GLU A 137 -16.30 -4.29 11.12
CA GLU A 137 -17.28 -3.40 10.49
C GLU A 137 -17.72 -3.94 9.13
N LEU A 138 -16.75 -4.40 8.32
CA LEU A 138 -16.99 -5.02 7.01
C LEU A 138 -17.80 -6.31 7.12
N MET A 139 -17.45 -7.18 8.07
CA MET A 139 -18.17 -8.42 8.31
C MET A 139 -19.62 -8.18 8.74
N MET A 140 -19.86 -7.17 9.57
CA MET A 140 -21.21 -6.81 10.01
C MET A 140 -22.05 -6.18 8.88
N GLU A 141 -21.42 -5.51 7.91
CA GLU A 141 -22.09 -5.15 6.66
C GLU A 141 -22.43 -6.39 5.83
N LEU A 142 -21.49 -7.33 5.65
CA LEU A 142 -21.75 -8.57 4.92
C LEU A 142 -22.92 -9.34 5.55
N PHE A 143 -23.06 -9.36 6.87
CA PHE A 143 -24.21 -9.96 7.56
C PHE A 143 -25.55 -9.36 7.10
N SER A 144 -25.59 -8.05 6.83
CA SER A 144 -26.83 -7.36 6.42
C SER A 144 -27.32 -7.78 5.02
N PHE A 145 -26.41 -8.26 4.18
CA PHE A 145 -26.72 -8.76 2.84
C PHE A 145 -26.77 -10.29 2.76
N PHE A 146 -26.42 -10.98 3.85
CA PHE A 146 -26.39 -12.43 3.86
C PHE A 146 -27.82 -13.01 3.94
N PRO A 147 -28.17 -14.00 3.10
CA PRO A 147 -29.56 -14.47 2.99
C PRO A 147 -30.07 -15.27 4.19
N ARG A 148 -29.19 -15.57 5.16
CA ARG A 148 -29.49 -16.38 6.34
C ARG A 148 -29.27 -15.55 7.58
N GLU A 149 -30.11 -15.74 8.58
CA GLU A 149 -29.97 -15.08 9.87
C GLU A 149 -28.71 -15.58 10.58
N ILE A 150 -27.90 -14.64 11.07
CA ILE A 150 -26.67 -14.91 11.80
C ILE A 150 -26.88 -14.40 13.22
N GLU A 151 -26.79 -15.31 14.18
CA GLU A 151 -26.86 -14.99 15.61
C GLU A 151 -25.46 -14.97 16.21
N LEU A 152 -25.22 -14.01 17.10
CA LEU A 152 -24.03 -13.91 17.92
C LEU A 152 -24.46 -14.07 19.38
N ASP A 153 -23.69 -14.82 20.16
CA ASP A 153 -23.84 -14.75 21.61
C ASP A 153 -23.10 -13.53 22.20
N SER A 154 -23.32 -13.30 23.49
CA SER A 154 -22.75 -12.17 24.21
C SER A 154 -21.22 -12.16 24.19
N LEU A 155 -20.56 -13.32 24.27
CA LEU A 155 -19.10 -13.39 24.28
C LEU A 155 -18.53 -13.13 22.88
N GLU A 156 -19.12 -13.72 21.84
CA GLU A 156 -18.78 -13.47 20.43
C GLU A 156 -18.92 -11.98 20.09
N ALA A 157 -20.04 -11.37 20.48
CA ALA A 157 -20.27 -9.94 20.30
C ALA A 157 -19.28 -9.08 21.11
N THR A 158 -18.88 -9.53 22.31
CA THR A 158 -17.88 -8.86 23.15
C THR A 158 -16.50 -8.85 22.49
N ILE A 159 -16.07 -9.97 21.90
CA ILE A 159 -14.81 -10.08 21.17
C ILE A 159 -14.83 -9.14 19.96
N MET A 160 -15.90 -9.19 19.17
CA MET A 160 -16.06 -8.31 18.01
C MET A 160 -16.09 -6.82 18.42
N TYR A 161 -16.77 -6.48 19.52
CA TYR A 161 -16.74 -5.11 20.03
C TYR A 161 -15.33 -4.70 20.46
N GLY A 162 -14.56 -5.62 21.04
CA GLY A 162 -13.16 -5.41 21.42
C GLY A 162 -12.25 -5.04 20.26
N GLY A 163 -12.41 -5.71 19.11
CA GLY A 163 -11.67 -5.38 17.89
C GLY A 163 -11.96 -3.97 17.38
N ILE A 164 -13.23 -3.57 17.35
CA ILE A 164 -13.61 -2.18 16.98
C ILE A 164 -12.95 -1.17 17.94
N ILE A 165 -12.99 -1.42 19.25
CA ILE A 165 -12.38 -0.51 20.24
C ILE A 165 -10.87 -0.41 20.06
N LEU A 166 -10.21 -1.51 19.72
CA LEU A 166 -8.76 -1.56 19.49
C LEU A 166 -8.38 -0.68 18.28
N ASP A 167 -8.95 -0.93 17.11
CA ASP A 167 -8.60 -0.25 15.86
C ASP A 167 -8.97 1.23 15.84
N THR A 168 -10.10 1.56 16.47
CA THR A 168 -10.56 2.94 16.55
C THR A 168 -9.91 3.72 17.68
N ASN A 169 -9.11 3.07 18.54
CA ASN A 169 -8.65 3.65 19.80
C ASN A 169 -9.82 4.26 20.59
N THR A 170 -10.81 3.43 20.93
CA THR A 170 -12.05 3.85 21.62
C THR A 170 -12.81 4.94 20.85
N PHE A 171 -13.10 4.69 19.57
CA PHE A 171 -13.88 5.57 18.68
C PHE A 171 -13.22 6.92 18.36
N THR A 172 -11.91 7.06 18.57
CA THR A 172 -11.16 8.29 18.32
C THR A 172 -10.72 8.40 16.85
N TYR A 173 -10.29 7.28 16.27
CA TYR A 173 -9.73 7.20 14.93
C TYR A 173 -10.62 6.43 13.97
N ARG A 174 -10.60 6.84 12.69
CA ARG A 174 -11.28 6.16 11.56
C ARG A 174 -12.72 5.71 11.86
N THR A 175 -13.41 6.51 12.67
CA THR A 175 -14.76 6.20 13.14
C THR A 175 -15.75 7.07 12.37
N ASN A 176 -16.82 6.45 11.88
CA ASN A 176 -17.91 7.13 11.21
C ASN A 176 -19.28 6.61 11.72
N ALA A 177 -20.39 7.08 11.15
CA ALA A 177 -21.73 6.66 11.57
C ALA A 177 -21.94 5.13 11.51
N ARG A 178 -21.42 4.47 10.46
CA ARG A 178 -21.48 3.01 10.28
C ARG A 178 -20.75 2.28 11.42
N THR A 179 -19.60 2.79 11.86
CA THR A 179 -18.86 2.22 13.00
C THR A 179 -19.71 2.21 14.27
N PHE A 180 -20.45 3.30 14.54
CA PHE A 180 -21.35 3.38 15.69
C PHE A 180 -22.59 2.50 15.54
N GLU A 181 -23.13 2.36 14.32
CA GLU A 181 -24.24 1.44 14.05
C GLU A 181 -23.84 -0.02 14.33
N VAL A 182 -22.64 -0.43 13.87
CA VAL A 182 -22.10 -1.75 14.17
C VAL A 182 -21.88 -1.95 15.67
N ALA A 183 -21.27 -0.97 16.35
CA ALA A 183 -21.07 -1.02 17.80
C ALA A 183 -22.40 -1.12 18.56
N SER A 184 -23.43 -0.39 18.12
CA SER A 184 -24.79 -0.46 18.68
C SER A 184 -25.37 -1.87 18.52
N LYS A 185 -25.26 -2.45 17.31
CA LYS A 185 -25.78 -3.80 17.05
C LYS A 185 -25.05 -4.87 17.86
N LEU A 186 -23.73 -4.74 18.05
CA LEU A 186 -22.98 -5.63 18.95
C LEU A 186 -23.41 -5.47 20.41
N LYS A 187 -23.83 -4.26 20.84
CA LYS A 187 -24.47 -4.07 22.15
C LYS A 187 -25.83 -4.72 22.25
N ASP A 188 -26.63 -4.72 21.18
CA ASP A 188 -27.90 -5.45 21.15
C ASP A 188 -27.69 -6.97 21.29
N TYR A 189 -26.60 -7.52 20.74
CA TYR A 189 -26.17 -8.91 20.98
C TYR A 189 -25.56 -9.14 22.38
N GLY A 190 -25.47 -8.11 23.22
CA GLY A 190 -25.03 -8.23 24.61
C GLY A 190 -23.51 -8.13 24.80
N ALA A 191 -22.78 -7.46 23.91
CA ALA A 191 -21.35 -7.23 24.11
C ALA A 191 -21.07 -6.50 25.44
N ASP A 192 -20.08 -6.94 26.20
CA ASP A 192 -19.68 -6.40 27.51
C ASP A 192 -18.51 -5.41 27.38
N THR A 193 -18.77 -4.11 27.59
CA THR A 193 -17.70 -3.08 27.55
C THR A 193 -16.70 -3.21 28.68
N MET A 194 -17.12 -3.69 29.85
CA MET A 194 -16.26 -3.82 31.01
C MET A 194 -15.30 -4.99 30.86
N MET A 195 -15.74 -6.07 30.22
CA MET A 195 -14.87 -7.19 29.85
C MET A 195 -13.81 -6.75 28.84
N VAL A 196 -14.21 -6.05 27.76
CA VAL A 196 -13.26 -5.48 26.78
C VAL A 196 -12.25 -4.54 27.46
N LYS A 197 -12.72 -3.62 28.31
CA LYS A 197 -11.84 -2.74 29.08
C LYS A 197 -10.88 -3.51 29.99
N THR A 198 -11.24 -4.71 30.42
CA THR A 198 -10.38 -5.55 31.26
C THR A 198 -9.31 -6.26 30.45
N TRP A 199 -9.63 -6.75 29.25
CA TRP A 199 -8.65 -7.34 28.32
C TRP A 199 -7.62 -6.32 27.83
N LEU A 200 -8.03 -5.08 27.56
CA LEU A 200 -7.15 -4.03 27.03
C LEU A 200 -6.29 -3.31 28.09
N ARG A 201 -6.22 -3.82 29.33
CA ARG A 201 -5.40 -3.18 30.37
C ARG A 201 -3.93 -3.45 30.14
N ASN A 202 -3.13 -2.40 30.25
CA ASN A 202 -1.68 -2.51 30.31
C ASN A 202 -1.24 -3.09 31.66
N ASP A 203 -0.14 -3.83 31.64
CA ASP A 203 0.56 -4.27 32.85
C ASP A 203 1.18 -3.08 33.60
N LEU A 204 1.40 -3.26 34.90
CA LEU A 204 1.91 -2.21 35.78
C LEU A 204 3.30 -1.73 35.35
N ASP A 205 4.18 -2.64 34.95
CA ASP A 205 5.56 -2.32 34.58
C ASP A 205 5.59 -1.44 33.32
N ARG A 206 4.74 -1.75 32.34
CA ARG A 206 4.54 -0.94 31.13
C ARG A 206 4.01 0.46 31.47
N ILE A 207 3.04 0.57 32.39
CA ILE A 207 2.52 1.86 32.84
C ILE A 207 3.61 2.69 33.53
N ILE A 208 4.38 2.09 34.43
CA ILE A 208 5.49 2.76 35.12
C ILE A 208 6.52 3.23 34.08
N LYS A 209 6.93 2.34 33.18
CA LYS A 209 7.92 2.64 32.14
C LYS A 209 7.46 3.78 31.23
N GLN A 210 6.18 3.80 30.85
CA GLN A 210 5.61 4.86 30.03
C GLN A 210 5.68 6.20 30.77
N ASN A 211 5.24 6.24 32.03
CA ASN A 211 5.29 7.45 32.85
C ASN A 211 6.72 7.96 33.09
N GLU A 212 7.70 7.07 33.26
CA GLU A 212 9.12 7.44 33.34
C GLU A 212 9.59 8.16 32.07
N LEU A 213 9.17 7.69 30.90
CA LEU A 213 9.49 8.33 29.62
C LEU A 213 8.76 9.67 29.46
N LEU A 214 7.46 9.72 29.76
CA LEU A 214 6.66 10.95 29.73
C LEU A 214 7.23 12.04 30.66
N SER A 215 7.79 11.66 31.81
CA SER A 215 8.41 12.62 32.73
C SER A 215 9.64 13.35 32.15
N LYS A 216 10.20 12.85 31.05
CA LYS A 216 11.37 13.42 30.35
C LYS A 216 10.97 14.28 29.14
N VAL A 217 9.69 14.60 28.98
CA VAL A 217 9.19 15.36 27.82
C VAL A 217 9.79 16.76 27.74
N GLU A 218 10.20 17.15 26.53
CA GLU A 218 10.53 18.52 26.14
C GLU A 218 9.44 19.05 25.22
N ILE A 219 8.93 20.25 25.49
CA ILE A 219 8.05 20.97 24.55
C ILE A 219 8.91 21.85 23.66
N TYR A 220 8.74 21.72 22.34
CA TYR A 220 9.46 22.46 21.32
C TYR A 220 8.50 23.22 20.42
N LEU A 221 8.86 24.48 20.08
CA LEU A 221 8.03 25.42 19.31
C LEU A 221 6.57 25.54 19.82
N ASP A 222 6.39 25.37 21.14
CA ASP A 222 5.10 25.41 21.85
C ASP A 222 4.03 24.43 21.31
N ARG A 223 4.41 23.45 20.49
CA ARG A 223 3.46 22.55 19.81
C ARG A 223 3.95 21.13 19.55
N PHE A 224 5.22 20.85 19.81
CA PHE A 224 5.81 19.52 19.63
C PHE A 224 6.28 18.93 20.95
N ALA A 225 5.81 17.74 21.29
CA ALA A 225 6.29 17.00 22.46
C ALA A 225 7.38 16.01 22.05
N ILE A 226 8.56 16.10 22.65
CA ILE A 226 9.70 15.22 22.31
C ILE A 226 10.18 14.53 23.58
N VAL A 227 10.22 13.19 23.55
CA VAL A 227 10.87 12.37 24.58
C VAL A 227 12.08 11.69 23.96
N LYS A 228 13.21 11.66 24.69
CA LYS A 228 14.41 10.93 24.29
C LYS A 228 15.04 10.17 25.45
N THR A 229 15.60 9.00 25.18
CA THR A 229 16.37 8.23 26.17
C THR A 229 17.43 7.35 25.52
N GLU A 230 18.54 7.13 26.23
CA GLU A 230 19.59 6.19 25.82
C GLU A 230 19.25 4.73 26.15
N GLU A 231 18.14 4.49 26.86
CA GLU A 231 17.69 3.14 27.19
C GLU A 231 17.35 2.33 25.93
N VAL A 232 17.62 1.02 25.99
CA VAL A 232 17.43 0.10 24.85
C VAL A 232 16.10 -0.62 24.97
N PHE A 233 15.33 -0.62 23.89
CA PHE A 233 14.02 -1.26 23.81
C PHE A 233 13.99 -2.34 22.73
N ASN A 234 13.09 -3.31 22.89
CA ASN A 234 12.77 -4.32 21.87
C ASN A 234 11.37 -4.10 21.29
N ASP A 235 10.48 -3.52 22.08
CA ASP A 235 9.08 -3.38 21.76
C ASP A 235 8.82 -2.04 21.07
N ARG A 236 8.73 -2.08 19.73
CA ARG A 236 8.39 -0.91 18.91
C ARG A 236 6.96 -0.40 19.17
N THR A 237 6.04 -1.29 19.54
CA THR A 237 4.64 -0.92 19.84
C THR A 237 4.55 -0.09 21.11
N PHE A 238 5.39 -0.40 22.10
CA PHE A 238 5.51 0.40 23.31
C PHE A 238 5.96 1.82 23.02
N ILE A 239 6.97 2.00 22.16
CA ILE A 239 7.46 3.33 21.77
C ILE A 239 6.38 4.14 21.04
N ALA A 240 5.61 3.48 20.17
CA ALA A 240 4.44 4.07 19.54
C ALA A 240 3.38 4.53 20.55
N GLN A 241 3.09 3.73 21.58
CA GLN A 241 2.16 4.12 22.65
C GLN A 241 2.69 5.28 23.51
N VAL A 242 4.00 5.36 23.74
CA VAL A 242 4.61 6.51 24.43
C VAL A 242 4.39 7.78 23.61
N SER A 243 4.63 7.75 22.30
CA SER A 243 4.35 8.89 21.42
C SER A 243 2.86 9.24 21.42
N GLU A 244 1.97 8.25 21.37
CA GLU A 244 0.52 8.48 21.43
C GLU A 244 0.11 9.23 22.71
N SER A 245 0.54 8.76 23.89
CA SER A 245 0.19 9.41 25.16
C SER A 245 0.78 10.81 25.33
N LEU A 246 1.83 11.18 24.59
CA LEU A 246 2.33 12.56 24.58
C LEU A 246 1.35 13.53 23.90
N LEU A 247 0.47 13.05 23.02
CA LEU A 247 -0.57 13.88 22.38
C LEU A 247 -1.70 14.27 23.35
N ASP A 248 -1.85 13.56 24.47
CA ASP A 248 -2.81 13.92 25.52
C ASP A 248 -2.43 15.24 26.22
N ILE A 249 -1.19 15.71 26.05
CA ILE A 249 -0.74 17.01 26.54
C ILE A 249 -1.42 18.10 25.72
N LYS A 250 -2.08 19.03 26.42
CA LYS A 250 -2.77 20.16 25.81
C LYS A 250 -1.82 20.97 24.91
N ASP A 251 -2.35 21.41 23.77
CA ASP A 251 -1.69 22.29 22.80
C ASP A 251 -0.52 21.62 22.03
N ILE A 252 -0.44 20.27 22.05
CA ILE A 252 0.52 19.49 21.25
C ILE A 252 -0.11 19.01 19.95
N ASP A 253 0.49 19.41 18.83
CA ASP A 253 0.05 19.03 17.48
C ASP A 253 0.72 17.76 16.96
N ALA A 254 1.96 17.48 17.41
CA ALA A 254 2.65 16.23 17.13
C ALA A 254 3.63 15.85 18.24
N SER A 255 3.86 14.55 18.40
CA SER A 255 4.75 14.00 19.40
C SER A 255 5.79 13.07 18.79
N PHE A 256 6.94 12.98 19.45
CA PHE A 256 8.08 12.19 19.01
C PHE A 256 8.72 11.45 20.19
N THR A 257 9.03 10.17 20.02
CA THR A 257 9.79 9.39 21.01
C THR A 257 11.03 8.79 20.36
N ILE A 258 12.20 9.12 20.90
CA ILE A 258 13.52 8.74 20.36
C ILE A 258 14.21 7.77 21.33
N VAL A 259 14.55 6.58 20.86
CA VAL A 259 15.15 5.51 21.68
C VAL A 259 16.20 4.71 20.92
N ASN A 260 17.01 3.93 21.66
CA ASN A 260 17.83 2.88 21.08
C ASN A 260 17.02 1.57 20.96
N PHE A 261 17.14 0.86 19.84
CA PHE A 261 16.66 -0.51 19.69
C PHE A 261 17.80 -1.53 19.84
N ALA A 262 17.47 -2.76 20.21
CA ALA A 262 18.47 -3.82 20.42
C ALA A 262 19.24 -4.24 19.15
N ASP A 263 18.72 -3.92 17.97
CA ASP A 263 19.42 -4.08 16.69
C ASP A 263 20.42 -2.95 16.38
N GLN A 264 20.78 -2.14 17.40
CA GLN A 264 21.73 -1.02 17.35
C GLN A 264 21.28 0.10 16.41
N THR A 265 19.98 0.25 16.22
CA THR A 265 19.39 1.39 15.51
C THR A 265 18.78 2.39 16.48
N VAL A 266 18.81 3.67 16.12
CA VAL A 266 18.01 4.69 16.80
C VAL A 266 16.65 4.76 16.13
N GLY A 267 15.60 4.55 16.91
CA GLY A 267 14.22 4.66 16.47
C GLY A 267 13.62 6.01 16.83
N ILE A 268 12.85 6.59 15.90
CA ILE A 268 11.94 7.71 16.18
C ILE A 268 10.53 7.25 15.83
N SER A 269 9.62 7.27 16.81
CA SER A 269 8.18 7.13 16.57
C SER A 269 7.54 8.51 16.61
N ALA A 270 6.63 8.79 15.68
CA ALA A 270 5.96 10.07 15.54
C ALA A 270 4.44 9.91 15.47
N ARG A 271 3.69 10.77 16.18
CA ARG A 271 2.22 10.80 16.18
C ARG A 271 1.68 12.22 16.02
N SER A 272 0.49 12.36 15.44
CA SER A 272 -0.27 13.61 15.41
C SER A 272 -1.78 13.35 15.31
N TYR A 273 -2.61 14.31 15.69
CA TYR A 273 -4.06 14.28 15.38
C TYR A 273 -4.38 14.77 13.94
N GLY A 274 -3.39 14.79 13.05
CA GLY A 274 -3.56 15.16 11.64
C GLY A 274 -3.24 16.63 11.30
N ALA A 275 -3.06 17.51 12.28
CA ALA A 275 -2.63 18.89 12.05
C ALA A 275 -1.22 18.97 11.42
N ILE A 276 -0.37 17.99 11.76
CA ILE A 276 1.01 17.87 11.28
C ILE A 276 1.14 16.54 10.54
N ASN A 277 1.66 16.60 9.31
CA ASN A 277 1.95 15.41 8.53
C ASN A 277 3.27 14.78 8.97
N VAL A 278 3.20 13.85 9.94
CA VAL A 278 4.40 13.20 10.49
C VAL A 278 5.05 12.22 9.53
N GLN A 279 4.32 11.72 8.52
CA GLN A 279 4.89 10.89 7.46
C GLN A 279 6.02 11.62 6.74
N LEU A 280 5.79 12.88 6.32
CA LEU A 280 6.79 13.64 5.58
C LEU A 280 8.04 13.91 6.41
N LEU A 281 7.87 14.21 7.70
CA LEU A 281 8.98 14.42 8.63
C LEU A 281 9.83 13.16 8.80
N MET A 282 9.20 12.00 8.94
CA MET A 282 9.93 10.73 9.07
C MET A 282 10.56 10.30 7.74
N GLU A 283 9.93 10.55 6.59
CA GLU A 283 10.51 10.29 5.27
C GLU A 283 11.80 11.09 5.02
N GLU A 284 11.87 12.34 5.49
CA GLU A 284 13.08 13.17 5.41
C GLU A 284 14.24 12.58 6.24
N MET A 285 13.91 11.84 7.29
CA MET A 285 14.86 11.08 8.10
C MET A 285 15.04 9.62 7.65
N GLY A 286 14.62 9.28 6.41
CA GLY A 286 14.80 7.94 5.83
C GLY A 286 13.77 6.88 6.28
N GLY A 287 12.69 7.31 6.95
CA GLY A 287 11.60 6.46 7.41
C GLY A 287 10.36 6.53 6.53
N GLY A 288 9.19 6.42 7.16
CA GLY A 288 7.89 6.50 6.49
C GLY A 288 6.72 6.21 7.42
N GLY A 289 5.52 6.07 6.85
CA GLY A 289 4.30 5.77 7.60
C GLY A 289 3.07 6.41 6.98
N HIS A 290 2.20 6.94 7.82
CA HIS A 290 0.94 7.60 7.48
C HIS A 290 0.90 9.03 8.03
N LEU A 291 -0.05 9.83 7.53
CA LEU A 291 -0.26 11.23 7.89
C LEU A 291 -0.11 11.53 9.40
N SER A 292 -0.71 10.69 10.26
CA SER A 292 -0.78 10.84 11.71
C SER A 292 0.09 9.87 12.50
N SER A 293 0.75 8.92 11.84
CA SER A 293 1.53 7.88 12.51
C SER A 293 2.65 7.41 11.60
N ALA A 294 3.88 7.73 11.96
CA ALA A 294 5.07 7.41 11.18
C ALA A 294 6.24 7.05 12.09
N ALA A 295 7.29 6.49 11.50
CA ALA A 295 8.53 6.20 12.22
C ALA A 295 9.75 6.20 11.29
N THR A 296 10.94 6.38 11.86
CA THR A 296 12.22 6.12 11.20
C THR A 296 13.14 5.28 12.09
N GLN A 297 14.08 4.58 11.46
CA GLN A 297 15.14 3.83 12.11
C GLN A 297 16.47 4.17 11.45
N ILE A 298 17.41 4.68 12.23
CA ILE A 298 18.67 5.25 11.73
C ILE A 298 19.83 4.44 12.31
N LYS A 299 20.73 3.99 11.43
CA LYS A 299 21.96 3.29 11.79
C LYS A 299 23.09 4.29 12.05
N ASP A 300 24.04 3.89 12.90
CA ASP A 300 25.31 4.61 13.12
C ASP A 300 25.14 6.07 13.58
N VAL A 301 24.08 6.36 14.34
CA VAL A 301 23.72 7.69 14.85
C VAL A 301 23.41 7.57 16.35
N SER A 302 23.76 8.59 17.14
CA SER A 302 23.37 8.64 18.56
C SER A 302 21.95 9.18 18.74
N VAL A 303 21.28 8.85 19.85
CA VAL A 303 19.96 9.42 20.18
C VAL A 303 20.01 10.95 20.20
N HIS A 304 21.12 11.54 20.65
CA HIS A 304 21.30 12.99 20.64
C HIS A 304 21.38 13.58 19.23
N ASP A 305 22.13 12.95 18.33
CA ASP A 305 22.26 13.42 16.95
C ASP A 305 20.94 13.29 16.18
N ALA A 306 20.21 12.18 16.38
CA ALA A 306 18.88 11.99 15.81
C ALA A 306 17.89 13.06 16.32
N TYR A 307 17.96 13.39 17.60
CA TYR A 307 17.19 14.48 18.20
C TYR A 307 17.52 15.85 17.58
N LEU A 308 18.80 16.16 17.35
CA LEU A 308 19.20 17.41 16.70
C LEU A 308 18.73 17.48 15.25
N GLN A 309 18.81 16.36 14.52
CA GLN A 309 18.26 16.27 13.15
C GLN A 309 16.76 16.52 13.11
N LEU A 310 16.00 15.88 14.01
CA LEU A 310 14.55 16.10 14.12
C LEU A 310 14.24 17.57 14.43
N LYS A 311 14.88 18.18 15.42
CA LYS A 311 14.66 19.59 15.75
C LYS A 311 15.01 20.51 14.61
N HIS A 312 16.06 20.22 13.85
CA HIS A 312 16.41 20.99 12.67
C HIS A 312 15.31 20.96 11.61
N ILE A 313 14.74 19.78 11.33
CA ILE A 313 13.62 19.64 10.39
C ILE A 313 12.39 20.42 10.90
N LEU A 314 12.05 20.27 12.19
CA LEU A 314 10.93 20.99 12.80
C LEU A 314 11.11 22.51 12.74
N GLU A 315 12.32 23.01 13.00
CA GLU A 315 12.65 24.45 12.90
C GLU A 315 12.55 24.98 11.47
N LEU A 316 13.01 24.21 10.48
CA LEU A 316 12.94 24.63 9.08
C LEU A 316 11.50 24.73 8.57
N GLU A 317 10.66 23.78 8.96
CA GLU A 317 9.28 23.66 8.48
C GLU A 317 8.31 24.51 9.29
N TYR A 318 8.53 24.65 10.60
CA TYR A 318 7.57 25.26 11.53
C TYR A 318 8.17 26.34 12.43
N GLY A 319 9.47 26.60 12.34
CA GLY A 319 10.15 27.67 13.08
C GLY A 319 10.10 29.02 12.37
N GLY A 320 10.19 30.09 13.16
CA GLY A 320 10.28 31.49 12.69
C GLY A 320 8.95 32.16 12.32
N ASP A 321 9.04 33.41 11.84
CA ASP A 321 7.89 34.13 11.29
C ASP A 321 7.41 33.39 10.04
N ASN A 322 6.18 32.89 10.13
CA ASN A 322 5.55 31.94 9.22
C ASN A 322 5.18 32.56 7.85
N THR A 323 5.96 33.53 7.34
CA THR A 323 5.74 34.12 6.02
C THR A 323 6.08 33.08 4.96
N PRO A 324 5.08 32.54 4.25
CA PRO A 324 5.33 31.58 3.20
C PRO A 324 6.09 32.27 2.05
N MET A 325 7.06 31.55 1.49
CA MET A 325 7.84 31.99 0.33
C MET A 325 7.53 31.10 -0.87
N LYS A 326 7.30 31.74 -2.02
CA LYS A 326 7.17 31.05 -3.30
C LYS A 326 8.55 30.83 -3.91
N VAL A 327 8.85 29.58 -4.25
CA VAL A 327 10.10 29.18 -4.90
C VAL A 327 9.83 28.31 -6.12
N ILE A 328 10.75 28.33 -7.07
CA ILE A 328 10.80 27.42 -8.21
C ILE A 328 11.78 26.32 -7.88
N LEU A 329 11.33 25.07 -7.91
CA LEU A 329 12.19 23.90 -7.67
C LEU A 329 13.09 23.65 -8.88
N LEU A 330 14.40 23.47 -8.65
CA LEU A 330 15.39 23.15 -9.69
C LEU A 330 15.57 21.64 -9.88
N GLU A 331 15.09 20.84 -8.94
CA GLU A 331 15.05 19.38 -8.97
C GLU A 331 13.80 18.86 -8.26
N ASP A 332 13.54 17.56 -8.37
CA ASP A 332 12.41 16.93 -7.68
C ASP A 332 12.68 16.91 -6.17
N VAL A 333 11.78 17.50 -5.39
CA VAL A 333 11.85 17.51 -3.92
C VAL A 333 10.72 16.64 -3.37
N ARG A 334 11.11 15.54 -2.73
CA ARG A 334 10.18 14.53 -2.20
C ARG A 334 9.14 15.17 -1.28
N GLY A 335 7.86 14.89 -1.53
CA GLY A 335 6.73 15.41 -0.76
C GLY A 335 6.40 16.89 -0.98
N LYS A 336 7.21 17.66 -1.72
CA LYS A 336 7.01 19.12 -1.92
C LYS A 336 6.67 19.48 -3.37
N GLY A 337 7.31 18.86 -4.36
CA GLY A 337 7.03 19.13 -5.76
C GLY A 337 8.07 18.58 -6.73
N LYS A 338 7.79 18.72 -8.02
CA LYS A 338 8.70 18.32 -9.10
C LYS A 338 9.57 19.49 -9.58
N LYS A 339 10.66 19.18 -10.27
CA LYS A 339 11.48 20.14 -10.99
C LYS A 339 10.62 21.07 -11.87
N ASP A 340 11.01 22.34 -11.93
CA ASP A 340 10.34 23.40 -12.70
C ASP A 340 8.90 23.73 -12.22
N GLN A 341 8.52 23.27 -11.02
CA GLN A 341 7.27 23.61 -10.35
C GLN A 341 7.46 24.81 -9.41
N VAL A 342 6.48 25.71 -9.40
CA VAL A 342 6.38 26.79 -8.40
C VAL A 342 5.64 26.22 -7.20
N VAL A 343 6.26 26.28 -6.02
CA VAL A 343 5.70 25.79 -4.76
C VAL A 343 5.78 26.87 -3.70
N GLU A 344 4.82 26.86 -2.77
CA GLU A 344 4.77 27.77 -1.63
C GLU A 344 5.18 26.98 -0.38
N LEU A 345 6.25 27.42 0.28
CA LEU A 345 6.90 26.72 1.39
C LEU A 345 7.11 27.68 2.57
N ALA A 346 7.28 27.14 3.77
CA ALA A 346 7.71 27.93 4.92
C ALA A 346 9.02 28.66 4.61
N GLY A 347 9.17 29.92 5.04
CA GLY A 347 10.32 30.75 4.71
C GLY A 347 11.66 30.12 5.07
N GLY A 348 11.75 29.44 6.23
CA GLY A 348 12.94 28.69 6.65
C GLY A 348 13.34 27.60 5.65
N TYR A 349 12.40 26.71 5.33
CA TYR A 349 12.60 25.63 4.38
C TYR A 349 12.89 26.12 2.95
N ALA A 350 12.18 27.16 2.49
CA ALA A 350 12.45 27.79 1.19
C ALA A 350 13.90 28.31 1.11
N ASN A 351 14.37 29.00 2.15
CA ASN A 351 15.74 29.51 2.22
C ASN A 351 16.78 28.38 2.27
N TYR A 352 16.47 27.28 2.96
CA TYR A 352 17.30 26.09 2.96
C TYR A 352 17.47 25.50 1.55
N LEU A 353 16.38 25.28 0.81
CA LEU A 353 16.45 24.79 -0.57
C LEU A 353 17.23 25.73 -1.49
N ILE A 354 17.06 27.04 -1.31
CA ILE A 354 17.83 28.05 -2.05
C ILE A 354 19.32 27.95 -1.72
N SER A 355 19.69 27.79 -0.44
CA SER A 355 21.08 27.65 -0.01
C SER A 355 21.76 26.39 -0.58
N LYS A 356 21.00 25.31 -0.72
CA LYS A 356 21.43 24.04 -1.33
C LYS A 356 21.40 24.07 -2.87
N LYS A 357 20.96 25.17 -3.48
CA LYS A 357 20.77 25.32 -4.94
C LYS A 357 19.75 24.34 -5.52
N GLN A 358 18.79 23.91 -4.69
CA GLN A 358 17.68 23.03 -5.08
C GLN A 358 16.43 23.83 -5.45
N ALA A 359 16.39 25.12 -5.11
CA ALA A 359 15.32 26.03 -5.50
C ALA A 359 15.83 27.46 -5.76
N VAL A 360 15.02 28.28 -6.41
CA VAL A 360 15.24 29.74 -6.56
C VAL A 360 13.98 30.49 -6.20
N ILE A 361 14.11 31.74 -5.74
CA ILE A 361 12.95 32.58 -5.40
C ILE A 361 12.09 32.78 -6.66
N ALA A 362 10.76 32.61 -6.52
CA ALA A 362 9.80 32.82 -7.60
C ALA A 362 9.49 34.33 -7.77
N ASN A 363 10.51 35.12 -8.08
CA ASN A 363 10.35 36.53 -8.44
C ASN A 363 9.95 36.67 -9.92
N GLU A 364 9.55 37.87 -10.35
CA GLU A 364 9.12 38.13 -11.73
C GLU A 364 10.18 37.71 -12.77
N GLU A 365 11.46 37.94 -12.48
CA GLU A 365 12.56 37.58 -13.37
C GLU A 365 12.67 36.05 -13.58
N ASN A 366 12.67 35.28 -12.49
CA ASN A 366 12.79 33.82 -12.56
C ASN A 366 11.52 33.16 -13.10
N LEU A 367 10.34 33.71 -12.79
CA LEU A 367 9.07 33.26 -13.37
C LEU A 367 9.06 33.45 -14.89
N LYS A 368 9.53 34.61 -15.37
CA LYS A 368 9.64 34.87 -16.80
C LYS A 368 10.63 33.92 -17.48
N LYS A 369 11.80 33.67 -16.86
CA LYS A 369 12.77 32.68 -17.38
C LYS A 369 12.17 31.27 -17.44
N LEU A 370 11.37 30.88 -16.44
CA LEU A 370 10.69 29.60 -16.41
C LEU A 370 9.64 29.48 -17.52
N GLU A 371 8.85 30.54 -17.76
CA GLU A 371 7.90 30.60 -18.86
C GLU A 371 8.59 30.54 -20.23
N GLU A 372 9.67 31.30 -20.43
CA GLU A 372 10.46 31.28 -21.67
C GLU A 372 11.04 29.88 -21.93
N LYS A 373 11.56 29.21 -20.89
CA LYS A 373 12.05 27.84 -20.98
C LYS A 373 10.92 26.86 -21.33
N LYS A 374 9.78 26.92 -20.64
CA LYS A 374 8.61 26.05 -20.91
C LYS A 374 8.06 26.27 -22.31
N GLU A 375 8.03 27.51 -22.79
CA GLU A 375 7.57 27.84 -24.14
C GLU A 375 8.56 27.35 -25.21
N ALA A 376 9.87 27.45 -24.96
CA ALA A 376 10.88 26.90 -25.85
C ALA A 376 10.77 25.36 -25.94
N GLU A 377 10.66 24.68 -24.80
CA GLU A 377 10.46 23.23 -24.72
C GLU A 377 9.16 22.80 -25.42
N ARG A 378 8.07 23.58 -25.23
CA ARG A 378 6.78 23.34 -25.91
C ARG A 378 6.92 23.48 -27.42
N LYS A 379 7.54 24.56 -27.90
CA LYS A 379 7.77 24.79 -29.34
C LYS A 379 8.67 23.70 -29.95
N GLU A 380 9.69 23.26 -29.24
CA GLU A 380 10.57 22.17 -29.69
C GLU A 380 9.80 20.84 -29.75
N ALA A 381 9.00 20.53 -28.72
CA ALA A 381 8.14 19.35 -28.71
C ALA A 381 7.08 19.38 -29.83
N GLU A 382 6.48 20.54 -30.09
CA GLU A 382 5.53 20.75 -31.20
C GLU A 382 6.21 20.53 -32.56
N LYS A 383 7.39 21.12 -32.78
CA LYS A 383 8.18 20.93 -34.01
C LYS A 383 8.59 19.47 -34.21
N TYR A 384 9.00 18.80 -33.13
CA TYR A 384 9.37 17.39 -33.19
C TYR A 384 8.16 16.51 -33.51
N LEU A 385 7.01 16.78 -32.90
CA LEU A 385 5.76 16.08 -33.22
C LEU A 385 5.33 16.32 -34.67
N GLU A 386 5.46 17.56 -35.18
CA GLU A 386 5.17 17.88 -36.58
C GLU A 386 6.11 17.14 -37.53
N LEU A 387 7.40 17.06 -37.21
CA LEU A 387 8.38 16.28 -37.97
C LEU A 387 8.01 14.79 -37.99
N MET A 388 7.62 14.22 -36.84
CA MET A 388 7.18 12.82 -36.76
C MET A 388 5.91 12.58 -37.59
N LYS A 389 4.95 13.52 -37.60
CA LYS A 389 3.74 13.44 -38.45
C LYS A 389 4.06 13.54 -39.95
N LYS A 390 5.03 14.39 -40.33
CA LYS A 390 5.51 14.47 -41.72
C LYS A 390 6.16 13.17 -42.16
N LEU A 391 7.05 12.63 -41.32
CA LEU A 391 7.68 11.33 -41.56
C LEU A 391 6.63 10.21 -41.65
N ALA A 392 5.62 10.23 -40.80
CA ALA A 392 4.50 9.29 -40.86
C ALA A 392 3.78 9.36 -42.21
N SER A 393 3.44 10.57 -42.66
CA SER A 393 2.78 10.80 -43.95
C SER A 393 3.65 10.38 -45.14
N GLU A 394 4.98 10.49 -45.02
CA GLU A 394 5.89 9.97 -46.03
C GLU A 394 5.97 8.46 -46.05
N ILE A 395 5.60 7.75 -44.99
CA ILE A 395 5.61 6.28 -44.94
C ILE A 395 4.22 5.73 -45.29
N GLU A 396 3.16 6.44 -44.87
CA GLU A 396 1.77 6.02 -44.97
C GLU A 396 1.38 5.70 -46.42
N GLY A 397 0.81 4.51 -46.64
CA GLY A 397 0.29 4.09 -47.94
C GLY A 397 1.36 3.82 -49.00
N LYS A 398 2.65 3.87 -48.67
CA LYS A 398 3.71 3.38 -49.56
C LYS A 398 3.68 1.86 -49.63
N SER A 399 4.25 1.32 -50.71
CA SER A 399 4.41 -0.12 -50.86
C SER A 399 5.79 -0.52 -51.35
N ILE A 400 6.28 -1.66 -50.90
CA ILE A 400 7.51 -2.30 -51.38
C ILE A 400 7.20 -3.70 -51.90
N THR A 401 8.06 -4.21 -52.77
CA THR A 401 7.88 -5.54 -53.35
C THR A 401 9.12 -6.39 -53.04
N LEU A 402 8.91 -7.55 -52.43
CA LEU A 402 9.98 -8.48 -52.06
C LEU A 402 9.70 -9.84 -52.70
N PRO A 403 10.65 -10.43 -53.43
CA PRO A 403 10.51 -11.78 -53.96
C PRO A 403 10.75 -12.83 -52.87
N ILE A 404 9.98 -13.91 -52.88
CA ILE A 404 10.24 -15.13 -52.09
C ILE A 404 10.58 -16.29 -53.05
N ASN A 405 11.63 -17.06 -52.72
CA ASN A 405 12.08 -18.20 -53.53
C ASN A 405 11.36 -19.49 -53.08
N ILE A 406 10.87 -20.28 -54.04
CA ILE A 406 10.19 -21.56 -53.78
C ILE A 406 11.12 -22.69 -54.21
N GLY A 407 11.42 -23.63 -53.29
CA GLY A 407 12.19 -24.83 -53.61
C GLY A 407 11.38 -25.87 -54.41
N ALA A 408 12.06 -26.68 -55.23
CA ALA A 408 11.46 -27.64 -56.16
C ALA A 408 10.52 -28.70 -55.52
N ASP A 409 10.60 -28.90 -54.21
CA ASP A 409 9.80 -29.90 -53.47
C ASP A 409 8.58 -29.29 -52.73
N GLY A 410 8.20 -28.04 -53.06
CA GLY A 410 7.05 -27.35 -52.47
C GLY A 410 7.21 -26.91 -51.01
N LYS A 411 8.37 -27.19 -50.37
CA LYS A 411 8.71 -26.65 -49.04
C LYS A 411 9.29 -25.23 -49.17
N ARG A 412 8.64 -24.28 -48.47
CA ARG A 412 8.95 -22.85 -48.45
C ARG A 412 10.19 -22.59 -47.59
N PHE A 413 11.22 -21.94 -48.14
CA PHE A 413 12.43 -21.56 -47.40
C PHE A 413 12.63 -20.04 -47.46
N GLY A 414 12.62 -19.40 -46.28
CA GLY A 414 12.98 -17.98 -46.10
C GLY A 414 11.81 -17.13 -45.60
N SER A 415 11.81 -16.82 -44.30
CA SER A 415 10.98 -15.74 -43.78
C SER A 415 11.59 -14.40 -44.17
N ILE A 416 10.75 -13.46 -44.61
CA ILE A 416 11.19 -12.09 -44.84
C ILE A 416 11.43 -11.43 -43.48
N THR A 417 12.66 -10.99 -43.25
CA THR A 417 13.06 -10.37 -41.98
C THR A 417 12.77 -8.87 -41.99
N THR A 418 12.55 -8.28 -40.80
CA THR A 418 12.40 -6.82 -40.64
C THR A 418 13.59 -6.04 -41.21
N LYS A 419 14.81 -6.61 -41.16
CA LYS A 419 16.00 -6.03 -41.77
C LYS A 419 15.84 -5.86 -43.29
N GLN A 420 15.40 -6.91 -43.99
CA GLN A 420 15.20 -6.88 -45.44
C GLN A 420 14.08 -5.89 -45.85
N ILE A 421 13.02 -5.82 -45.05
CA ILE A 421 11.91 -4.88 -45.27
C ILE A 421 12.42 -3.43 -45.22
N VAL A 422 13.18 -3.07 -44.17
CA VAL A 422 13.74 -1.73 -44.03
C VAL A 422 14.71 -1.38 -45.16
N GLU A 423 15.63 -2.30 -45.51
CA GLU A 423 16.63 -2.06 -46.56
C GLU A 423 15.96 -1.76 -47.90
N VAL A 424 14.98 -2.58 -48.31
CA VAL A 424 14.25 -2.38 -49.56
C VAL A 424 13.34 -1.15 -49.51
N PHE A 425 12.74 -0.85 -48.35
CA PHE A 425 11.98 0.39 -48.18
C PHE A 425 12.85 1.63 -48.33
N GLN A 426 14.04 1.60 -47.73
CA GLN A 426 15.01 2.68 -47.85
C GLN A 426 15.52 2.84 -49.28
N GLU A 427 15.84 1.75 -49.98
CA GLU A 427 16.27 1.79 -51.38
C GLU A 427 15.19 2.35 -52.31
N LYS A 428 13.93 1.93 -52.12
CA LYS A 428 12.82 2.33 -52.99
C LYS A 428 12.32 3.75 -52.72
N HIS A 429 12.23 4.13 -51.46
CA HIS A 429 11.52 5.35 -51.04
C HIS A 429 12.44 6.40 -50.42
N GLY A 430 13.73 6.10 -50.22
CA GLY A 430 14.72 7.02 -49.66
C GLY A 430 14.57 7.30 -48.17
N VAL A 431 13.64 6.63 -47.48
CA VAL A 431 13.32 6.86 -46.06
C VAL A 431 13.97 5.77 -45.21
N MET A 432 14.81 6.17 -44.27
CA MET A 432 15.44 5.26 -43.32
C MET A 432 14.50 4.98 -42.14
N ILE A 433 14.22 3.71 -41.87
CA ILE A 433 13.37 3.26 -40.76
C ILE A 433 14.22 2.43 -39.79
N ASP A 434 14.09 2.62 -38.48
CA ASP A 434 14.72 1.69 -37.54
C ASP A 434 13.94 0.37 -37.50
N ARG A 435 14.60 -0.75 -37.82
CA ARG A 435 13.99 -2.09 -37.79
C ARG A 435 13.34 -2.47 -36.46
N ARG A 436 13.78 -1.88 -35.33
CA ARG A 436 13.19 -2.10 -34.00
C ARG A 436 11.83 -1.44 -33.81
N LYS A 437 11.50 -0.49 -34.68
CA LYS A 437 10.23 0.25 -34.66
C LYS A 437 9.17 -0.38 -35.57
N LEU A 438 9.47 -1.49 -36.23
CA LEU A 438 8.51 -2.23 -37.06
C LEU A 438 7.73 -3.25 -36.22
N GLU A 439 6.42 -3.20 -36.34
CA GLU A 439 5.48 -4.21 -35.85
C GLU A 439 4.92 -4.99 -37.05
N LEU A 440 5.17 -6.30 -37.05
CA LEU A 440 4.57 -7.24 -38.00
C LEU A 440 3.43 -7.97 -37.30
N ALA A 441 2.23 -7.91 -37.87
CA ALA A 441 1.08 -8.63 -37.30
C ALA A 441 1.25 -10.17 -37.40
N THR A 442 1.94 -10.63 -38.44
CA THR A 442 2.21 -12.04 -38.72
C THR A 442 3.56 -12.20 -39.41
N ASP A 443 4.20 -13.35 -39.25
CA ASP A 443 5.41 -13.69 -40.00
C ASP A 443 5.13 -13.75 -41.51
N ILE A 444 5.98 -13.10 -42.31
CA ILE A 444 5.84 -13.02 -43.76
C ILE A 444 6.57 -14.22 -44.40
N ASN A 445 5.80 -15.29 -44.66
CA ASN A 445 6.31 -16.57 -45.19
C ASN A 445 5.57 -17.08 -46.44
N SER A 446 4.67 -16.28 -47.02
CA SER A 446 3.90 -16.64 -48.21
C SER A 446 3.61 -15.43 -49.09
N ALA A 447 3.34 -15.65 -50.38
CA ALA A 447 2.96 -14.58 -51.30
C ALA A 447 1.63 -13.93 -50.87
N GLY A 448 1.58 -12.60 -50.92
CA GLY A 448 0.47 -11.82 -50.39
C GLY A 448 0.86 -10.38 -50.07
N ILE A 449 -0.12 -9.60 -49.63
CA ILE A 449 0.05 -8.21 -49.20
C ILE A 449 0.00 -8.19 -47.68
N TYR A 450 1.05 -7.68 -47.05
CA TYR A 450 1.14 -7.60 -45.59
C TYR A 450 1.25 -6.13 -45.15
N PRO A 451 0.33 -5.64 -44.30
CA PRO A 451 0.49 -4.32 -43.70
C PRO A 451 1.58 -4.37 -42.62
N VAL A 452 2.47 -3.39 -42.64
CA VAL A 452 3.55 -3.24 -41.66
C VAL A 452 3.41 -1.90 -40.97
N VAL A 453 3.34 -1.93 -39.63
CA VAL A 453 3.18 -0.75 -38.80
C VAL A 453 4.54 -0.27 -38.31
N VAL A 454 4.84 1.01 -38.50
CA VAL A 454 6.02 1.70 -37.99
C VAL A 454 5.61 2.53 -36.79
N ASN A 455 6.10 2.17 -35.60
CA ASN A 455 5.95 2.96 -34.39
C ASN A 455 6.96 4.11 -34.37
N LEU A 456 6.51 5.30 -34.74
CA LEU A 456 7.29 6.52 -34.59
C LEU A 456 7.17 7.02 -33.14
N ASP A 457 8.01 7.99 -32.80
CA ASP A 457 8.08 8.51 -31.44
C ASP A 457 6.84 9.33 -31.06
N LYS A 458 6.62 9.59 -29.77
CA LYS A 458 5.51 10.40 -29.23
C LYS A 458 4.11 9.93 -29.65
N GLY A 459 3.93 8.62 -29.82
CA GLY A 459 2.63 8.00 -30.12
C GLY A 459 2.18 8.13 -31.58
N VAL A 460 3.04 8.61 -32.48
CA VAL A 460 2.75 8.64 -33.92
C VAL A 460 3.02 7.26 -34.52
N LYS A 461 2.11 6.74 -35.34
CA LYS A 461 2.29 5.48 -36.09
C LYS A 461 2.07 5.72 -37.58
N ALA A 462 2.71 4.92 -38.42
CA ALA A 462 2.50 4.91 -39.86
C ALA A 462 2.40 3.48 -40.40
N THR A 463 1.64 3.26 -41.45
CA THR A 463 1.44 1.92 -42.05
C THR A 463 1.81 1.91 -43.52
N PHE A 464 2.57 0.90 -43.95
CA PHE A 464 2.91 0.68 -45.36
C PHE A 464 2.73 -0.79 -45.75
N GLU A 465 2.63 -1.06 -47.05
CA GLU A 465 2.36 -2.40 -47.57
C GLU A 465 3.62 -3.11 -48.06
N VAL A 466 3.75 -4.37 -47.71
CA VAL A 466 4.80 -5.26 -48.21
C VAL A 466 4.16 -6.31 -49.12
N ASN A 467 4.44 -6.19 -50.41
CA ASN A 467 3.93 -7.08 -51.46
C ASN A 467 4.94 -8.20 -51.71
N ILE A 468 4.57 -9.43 -51.34
CA ILE A 468 5.42 -10.61 -51.57
C ILE A 468 5.02 -11.29 -52.87
N ILE A 469 5.96 -11.38 -53.81
CA ILE A 469 5.77 -12.04 -55.10
C ILE A 469 6.60 -13.33 -55.19
N GLU A 470 6.07 -14.34 -55.85
CA GLU A 470 6.80 -15.59 -56.09
C GLU A 470 7.79 -15.39 -57.24
N ARG A 471 9.07 -15.70 -57.00
CA ARG A 471 10.06 -15.79 -58.08
C ARG A 471 10.18 -17.25 -58.50
N ARG A 472 9.72 -17.57 -59.72
CA ARG A 472 10.01 -18.86 -60.38
C ARG A 472 11.33 -18.71 -61.13
N GLU A 473 12.31 -19.55 -60.80
CA GLU A 473 13.51 -19.72 -61.65
C GLU A 473 13.15 -20.48 -62.93
#